data_AF-A0A7S6RV87-F1
#
_entry.id   AF-A0A7S6RV87-F1
#
_cell.length_a   1.000
_cell.length_b   1.000
_cell.length_c   1.000
_cell.angle_alpha   90.00
_cell.angle_beta   90.00
_cell.angle_gamma   90.00
#
_symmetry.space_group_name_H-M   'P 1'
#
loop_
_entity.id
_entity.type
_entity.pdbx_description
1 polymer ?
#
loop_
_entity_poly.entity_id
_entity_poly.type
_entity_poly.pdbx_seq_one_letter_code
_entity_poly.pdbx_strand_id
1 'polypeptide(L)'
;MNDWYLSCFLSLRIENWEGEFTVFQPESGKTHFLNEMGLKILTILDQSPATLETVCKALSEYFSLQPDKDFPGQIAKTLHRFETLGLITRVKEHA
;
A
#
# COMPACT_ATOMS: atom_id res chain seq x y z
N MET A 1 1.14 15.52 9.86
CA MET A 1 0.80 14.07 9.85
C MET A 1 1.58 13.49 8.67
N ASN A 2 2.19 12.30 8.72
CA ASN A 2 2.90 11.81 7.54
C ASN A 2 1.90 11.21 6.55
N ASP A 3 1.93 11.68 5.31
CA ASP A 3 1.14 11.11 4.21
C ASP A 3 2.02 10.17 3.38
N TRP A 4 1.41 9.10 2.88
CA TRP A 4 2.03 8.21 1.90
C TRP A 4 1.36 8.42 0.55
N TYR A 5 2.13 8.34 -0.51
CA TYR A 5 1.65 8.35 -1.88
C TYR A 5 2.38 7.28 -2.69
N LEU A 6 1.78 6.83 -3.78
CA LEU A 6 2.41 5.86 -4.64
C LEU A 6 3.52 6.51 -5.48
N SER A 7 4.71 5.91 -5.49
CA SER A 7 5.91 6.53 -6.07
C SER A 7 5.79 6.72 -7.58
N CYS A 8 5.15 5.78 -8.29
CA CYS A 8 4.68 5.92 -9.67
C CYS A 8 3.89 4.66 -10.09
N PHE A 9 2.55 4.65 -10.04
CA PHE A 9 1.77 3.47 -10.45
C PHE A 9 1.66 3.30 -11.97
N LEU A 10 1.95 4.36 -12.74
CA LEU A 10 1.74 4.40 -14.20
C LEU A 10 2.51 3.35 -14.99
N SER A 11 3.45 2.62 -14.36
CA SER A 11 4.19 1.52 -14.95
C SER A 11 3.98 0.16 -14.24
N LEU A 12 3.32 0.10 -13.07
CA LEU A 12 3.14 -1.18 -12.38
C LEU A 12 2.22 -2.09 -13.17
N ARG A 13 2.68 -3.32 -13.43
CA ARG A 13 1.89 -4.35 -14.10
C ARG A 13 1.43 -5.36 -13.07
N ILE A 14 0.11 -5.56 -12.98
CA ILE A 14 -0.50 -6.36 -11.92
C ILE A 14 -1.23 -7.54 -12.56
N GLU A 15 -0.88 -8.74 -12.13
CA GLU A 15 -1.53 -9.98 -12.56
C GLU A 15 -2.10 -10.71 -11.33
N ASN A 16 -3.31 -11.27 -11.47
CA ASN A 16 -3.97 -12.07 -10.44
C ASN A 16 -3.67 -13.56 -10.64
N TRP A 17 -3.28 -14.22 -9.56
CA TRP A 17 -2.96 -15.63 -9.47
C TRP A 17 -3.69 -16.23 -8.26
N GLU A 18 -4.94 -16.67 -8.46
CA GLU A 18 -5.75 -17.34 -7.44
C GLU A 18 -5.89 -16.57 -6.11
N GLY A 19 -5.94 -15.23 -6.16
CA GLY A 19 -6.06 -14.37 -4.97
C GLY A 19 -4.72 -13.84 -4.43
N GLU A 20 -3.60 -14.28 -5.00
CA GLU A 20 -2.30 -13.63 -4.88
C GLU A 20 -2.06 -12.72 -6.08
N PHE A 21 -1.33 -11.63 -5.87
CA PHE A 21 -1.09 -10.62 -6.89
C PHE A 21 0.40 -10.48 -7.15
N THR A 22 0.75 -10.55 -8.43
CA THR A 22 2.09 -10.31 -8.91
C THR A 22 2.18 -8.87 -9.39
N VAL A 23 2.98 -8.04 -8.72
CA VAL A 23 3.21 -6.63 -9.06
C VAL A 23 4.62 -6.48 -9.63
N PHE A 24 4.70 -6.28 -10.94
CA PHE A 24 5.96 -5.99 -11.62
C PHE A 24 6.20 -4.49 -11.70
N GLN A 25 7.39 -4.05 -11.26
CA GLN A 25 7.87 -2.68 -11.33
C GLN A 25 8.90 -2.55 -12.47
N PRO A 26 8.54 -1.99 -13.64
CA PRO A 26 9.45 -1.93 -14.78
C PRO A 26 10.72 -1.14 -14.51
N GLU A 27 10.66 -0.08 -13.71
CA GLU A 27 11.80 0.78 -13.40
C GLU A 27 12.92 0.03 -12.66
N SER A 28 12.57 -0.94 -11.83
CA SER A 28 13.53 -1.75 -11.08
C SER A 28 13.74 -3.14 -11.66
N GLY A 29 12.88 -3.56 -12.60
CA GLY A 29 12.83 -4.93 -13.13
C GLY A 29 12.40 -5.97 -12.09
N LYS A 30 11.85 -5.55 -10.95
CA LYS A 30 11.47 -6.44 -9.84
C LYS A 30 10.02 -6.85 -9.91
N THR A 31 9.77 -8.06 -9.45
CA THR A 31 8.43 -8.62 -9.25
C THR A 31 8.20 -8.81 -7.75
N HIS A 32 7.05 -8.34 -7.27
CA HIS A 32 6.62 -8.46 -5.89
C HIS A 32 5.37 -9.31 -5.81
N PHE A 33 5.32 -10.19 -4.82
CA PHE A 33 4.13 -10.98 -4.51
C PHE A 33 3.38 -10.33 -3.35
N LEU A 34 2.13 -9.98 -3.57
CA LEU A 34 1.26 -9.33 -2.61
C LEU A 34 -0.03 -10.13 -2.46
N ASN A 35 -0.50 -10.25 -1.23
CA ASN A 35 -1.88 -10.67 -0.98
C ASN A 35 -2.85 -9.52 -1.31
N GLU A 36 -4.15 -9.81 -1.26
CA GLU A 36 -5.20 -8.82 -1.56
C GLU A 36 -5.08 -7.55 -0.70
N MET A 37 -4.73 -7.67 0.57
CA MET A 37 -4.57 -6.52 1.46
C MET A 37 -3.41 -5.61 1.01
N GLY A 38 -2.28 -6.21 0.63
CA GLY A 38 -1.14 -5.49 0.09
C GLY A 38 -1.48 -4.75 -1.20
N LEU A 39 -2.21 -5.41 -2.12
CA LEU A 39 -2.68 -4.75 -3.34
C LEU A 39 -3.64 -3.60 -3.02
N LYS A 40 -4.57 -3.80 -2.09
CA LYS A 40 -5.56 -2.79 -1.73
C LYS A 40 -4.92 -1.53 -1.15
N ILE A 41 -3.86 -1.68 -0.35
CA ILE A 41 -3.04 -0.55 0.14
C ILE A 41 -2.49 0.25 -1.04
N LEU A 42 -1.91 -0.41 -2.05
CA LEU A 42 -1.40 0.27 -3.24
C LEU A 42 -2.55 0.99 -3.98
N THR A 43 -3.70 0.34 -4.18
CA THR A 43 -4.85 0.99 -4.83
C THR A 43 -5.35 2.22 -4.09
N ILE A 44 -5.35 2.22 -2.74
CA ILE A 44 -5.73 3.39 -1.94
C ILE A 44 -4.77 4.55 -2.18
N LEU A 45 -3.46 4.26 -2.17
CA LEU A 45 -2.41 5.28 -2.30
C LEU A 45 -2.22 5.79 -3.74
N ASP A 46 -2.73 5.06 -4.73
CA ASP A 46 -2.77 5.48 -6.13
C ASP A 46 -3.83 6.58 -6.37
N GLN A 47 -4.96 6.51 -5.66
CA GLN A 47 -6.06 7.48 -5.82
C GLN A 47 -5.69 8.86 -5.26
N SER A 48 -5.02 8.89 -4.12
CA SER A 48 -4.59 10.12 -3.45
C SER A 48 -3.59 9.81 -2.34
N PRO A 49 -2.72 10.75 -1.96
CA PRO A 49 -1.93 10.62 -0.75
C PRO A 49 -2.84 10.37 0.46
N ALA A 50 -2.46 9.43 1.33
CA ALA A 50 -3.26 9.05 2.49
C ALA A 50 -2.40 8.84 3.75
N THR A 51 -2.99 9.15 4.91
CA THR A 51 -2.43 8.85 6.22
C THR A 51 -2.61 7.37 6.59
N LEU A 52 -1.91 6.92 7.62
CA LEU A 52 -2.08 5.58 8.20
C LEU A 52 -3.52 5.36 8.67
N GLU A 53 -4.13 6.38 9.28
CA GLU A 53 -5.51 6.31 9.77
C GLU A 53 -6.50 6.14 8.62
N THR A 54 -6.34 6.91 7.54
CA THR A 54 -7.17 6.80 6.33
C THR A 54 -7.02 5.42 5.69
N VAL A 55 -5.80 4.91 5.56
CA VAL A 55 -5.54 3.57 5.02
C VAL A 55 -6.17 2.50 5.90
N CYS A 56 -5.97 2.55 7.22
CA CYS A 56 -6.58 1.60 8.15
C CYS A 56 -8.10 1.60 8.06
N LYS A 57 -8.72 2.79 8.05
CA LYS A 57 -10.18 2.91 7.92
C LYS A 57 -10.69 2.28 6.63
N ALA A 58 -10.08 2.62 5.50
CA ALA A 58 -10.49 2.10 4.20
C ALA A 58 -10.31 0.57 4.10
N LEU A 59 -9.25 0.02 4.69
CA LEU A 59 -9.04 -1.43 4.74
C LEU A 59 -10.06 -2.13 5.65
N SER A 60 -10.33 -1.58 6.83
CA SER A 60 -11.32 -2.13 7.75
C SER A 60 -12.71 -2.16 7.12
N GLU A 61 -13.10 -1.11 6.40
CA GLU A 61 -14.36 -1.05 5.66
C GLU A 61 -14.39 -2.07 4.52
N TYR A 62 -13.34 -2.13 3.69
CA TYR A 62 -13.29 -3.03 2.53
C TYR A 62 -13.31 -4.51 2.92
N PHE A 63 -12.56 -4.89 3.96
CA PHE A 63 -12.47 -6.28 4.43
C PHE A 63 -13.48 -6.62 5.54
N SER A 64 -14.36 -5.67 5.92
CA SER A 64 -15.30 -5.84 7.05
C SER A 64 -14.62 -6.32 8.34
N LEU A 65 -13.45 -5.77 8.64
CA LEU A 65 -12.64 -6.17 9.79
C LEU A 65 -13.25 -5.67 11.10
N GLN A 66 -13.13 -6.49 12.15
CA GLN A 66 -13.47 -6.06 13.49
C GLN A 66 -12.41 -5.10 14.05
N PRO A 67 -12.77 -4.23 15.01
CA PRO A 67 -11.81 -3.35 15.67
C PRO A 67 -10.68 -4.16 16.32
N ASP A 68 -9.45 -3.93 15.87
CA ASP A 68 -8.24 -4.55 16.40
C ASP A 68 -7.21 -3.44 16.72
N LYS A 69 -6.69 -3.48 17.95
CA LYS A 69 -5.73 -2.50 18.46
C LYS A 69 -4.36 -2.63 17.81
N ASP A 70 -4.00 -3.82 17.31
CA ASP A 70 -2.72 -4.09 16.68
C ASP A 70 -2.72 -3.79 15.18
N PHE A 71 -3.90 -3.72 14.57
CA PHE A 71 -4.07 -3.53 13.12
C PHE A 71 -3.33 -2.30 12.58
N PRO A 72 -3.41 -1.10 13.19
CA PRO A 72 -2.63 0.06 12.72
C PRO A 72 -1.11 -0.18 12.73
N GLY A 73 -0.60 -0.91 13.73
CA GLY A 73 0.82 -1.25 13.81
C GLY A 73 1.26 -2.23 12.71
N GLN A 74 0.39 -3.17 12.33
CA GLN A 74 0.64 -4.09 11.22
C GLN A 74 0.64 -3.35 9.88
N ILE A 75 -0.34 -2.46 9.64
CA ILE A 75 -0.39 -1.63 8.43
C ILE A 75 0.81 -0.70 8.33
N ALA A 76 1.24 -0.09 9.44
CA ALA A 76 2.45 0.74 9.46
C ALA A 76 3.71 -0.02 9.06
N LYS A 77 3.87 -1.28 9.50
CA LYS A 77 4.98 -2.16 9.10
C LYS A 77 4.92 -2.47 7.61
N THR A 78 3.74 -2.75 7.07
CA THR A 78 3.55 -3.01 5.62
C THR A 78 3.89 -1.78 4.78
N LEU A 79 3.41 -0.59 5.16
CA LEU A 79 3.74 0.68 4.50
C LEU A 79 5.24 0.94 4.51
N HIS A 80 5.90 0.73 5.65
CA HIS A 80 7.35 0.87 5.73
C HIS A 80 8.07 -0.13 4.81
N ARG A 81 7.60 -1.38 4.74
CA ARG A 81 8.15 -2.37 3.80
C ARG A 81 7.99 -1.90 2.35
N PHE A 82 6.82 -1.41 1.96
CA PHE A 82 6.59 -0.89 0.60
C PHE A 82 7.49 0.30 0.28
N GLU A 83 7.71 1.20 1.24
CA GLU A 83 8.65 2.30 1.11
C GLU A 83 10.08 1.79 0.87
N THR A 84 10.55 0.80 1.64
CA THR A 84 11.89 0.21 1.44
C THR A 84 12.04 -0.51 0.10
N LEU A 85 10.94 -1.01 -0.47
CA LEU A 85 10.91 -1.63 -1.79
C LEU A 85 10.79 -0.60 -2.93
N GLY A 86 10.59 0.68 -2.62
CA GLY A 86 10.38 1.75 -3.60
C GLY A 86 9.00 1.74 -4.25
N LEU A 87 8.03 1.01 -3.67
CA LEU A 87 6.65 0.93 -4.19
C LEU A 87 5.81 2.15 -3.80
N ILE A 88 6.12 2.78 -2.68
CA ILE A 88 5.47 4.00 -2.19
C ILE A 88 6.53 4.98 -1.70
N THR A 89 6.15 6.23 -1.51
CA THR A 89 7.00 7.26 -0.91
C THR A 89 6.21 8.02 0.15
N ARG A 90 6.90 8.50 1.19
CA ARG A 90 6.30 9.44 2.16
C ARG A 90 6.32 10.84 1.59
N VAL A 91 5.18 11.52 1.59
CA VAL A 91 5.16 12.97 1.55
C VAL A 91 5.48 13.43 2.97
N LYS A 92 6.65 14.04 3.16
CA LYS A 92 6.82 14.90 4.32
C LYS A 92 6.08 16.20 3.99
N GLU A 93 5.10 16.59 4.81
CA GLU A 93 4.63 17.98 4.81
C GLU A 93 5.88 18.88 4.92
N HIS A 94 6.13 19.72 3.91
CA HIS A 94 7.02 20.85 4.10
C HIS A 94 6.35 21.75 5.14
N ALA A 95 6.94 21.80 6.33
CA ALA A 95 6.61 22.81 7.34
C ALA A 95 6.96 24.21 6.83
#